data_AF-A0A9D7I937-F1
#
_entry.id   AF-A0A9D7I937-F1
#
_cell.length_a   1.000
_cell.length_b   1.000
_cell.length_c   1.000
_cell.angle_alpha   90.00
_cell.angle_beta   90.00
_cell.angle_gamma   90.00
#
_symmetry.space_group_name_H-M   'P 1'
#
loop_
_entity.id
_entity.type
_entity.pdbx_description
1 polymer ?
#
loop_
_entity_poly.entity_id
_entity_poly.type
_entity_poly.pdbx_seq_one_letter_code
_entity_poly.pdbx_strand_id
1 'polypeptide(L)'
;MIAGSDYTVTPMLDEDADNGVTTYDMVLITRHILNVQLLDSPYKVIAADANNSGSVSTLDLVAIRKVILQVEDNFPNNTSWRFVDEDYLFPNPVNPWADPNGFPEVISYNNLQASELEADFVAIKVGDVNGSAAVNATQLEDRTMMGDLLFHTRDLELKAGKTYEVPFFGDNQEVSGYQFTLELGEGLELVQVLDGVAREENFGFALLENGALTTSWNEADVRRMDSEEALFTLVFKARENTTLSKELSVSSRYTKAEAYNANGELLNVQLAFGNELAASYKLYQNVPNPFSGATTIGFYLPEATTAVLRVWDVRGVELYSQSDKYARGYHEVRIDQMPVSGVLYYRLDTPGFTATRKMIRTK
;
A
#
# COMPACT_ATOMS: atom_id res chain seq x y z
N MET A 1 23.77 -32.10 -11.07
CA MET A 1 22.73 -33.12 -11.36
C MET A 1 23.42 -34.42 -11.76
N ILE A 2 22.90 -35.58 -11.31
CA ILE A 2 23.34 -36.94 -11.68
C ILE A 2 22.84 -37.29 -13.08
N ALA A 3 23.74 -37.74 -13.95
CA ALA A 3 23.40 -38.17 -15.30
C ALA A 3 22.48 -39.41 -15.30
N GLY A 4 21.51 -39.42 -16.21
CA GLY A 4 20.53 -40.50 -16.38
C GLY A 4 19.35 -40.49 -15.40
N SER A 5 19.21 -39.43 -14.60
CA SER A 5 18.08 -39.24 -13.68
C SER A 5 17.09 -38.20 -14.23
N ASP A 6 15.88 -38.22 -13.70
CA ASP A 6 14.85 -37.23 -13.99
C ASP A 6 14.92 -36.07 -12.97
N TYR A 7 14.73 -34.84 -13.44
CA TYR A 7 14.74 -33.63 -12.63
C TYR A 7 13.51 -32.79 -12.92
N THR A 8 12.99 -32.14 -11.89
CA THR A 8 11.97 -31.10 -12.02
C THR A 8 12.47 -29.85 -11.31
N VAL A 9 12.41 -28.73 -12.00
CA VAL A 9 12.72 -27.40 -11.48
C VAL A 9 11.40 -26.68 -11.25
N THR A 10 11.18 -26.23 -10.02
CA THR A 10 9.94 -25.55 -9.59
C THR A 10 10.33 -24.28 -8.85
N PRO A 11 10.23 -23.09 -9.47
CA PRO A 11 10.40 -21.82 -8.77
C PRO A 11 9.21 -21.59 -7.83
N MET A 12 9.46 -20.92 -6.72
CA MET A 12 8.44 -20.53 -5.76
C MET A 12 8.88 -19.25 -5.03
N LEU A 13 7.97 -18.28 -4.95
CA LEU A 13 8.11 -17.09 -4.13
C LEU A 13 6.72 -16.67 -3.65
N ASP A 14 6.54 -16.63 -2.34
CA ASP A 14 5.27 -16.28 -1.71
C ASP A 14 5.51 -15.33 -0.53
N GLU A 15 5.99 -14.14 -0.87
CA GLU A 15 6.31 -13.06 0.05
C GLU A 15 5.83 -11.73 -0.53
N ASP A 16 5.55 -10.76 0.35
CA ASP A 16 5.19 -9.38 0.03
C ASP A 16 4.09 -9.28 -1.05
N ALA A 17 2.91 -9.84 -0.76
CA ALA A 17 1.78 -9.87 -1.68
C ALA A 17 1.35 -8.46 -2.15
N ASP A 18 1.60 -7.42 -1.35
CA ASP A 18 1.31 -6.02 -1.64
C ASP A 18 2.40 -5.28 -2.43
N ASN A 19 3.56 -5.90 -2.69
CA ASN A 19 4.65 -5.28 -3.44
C ASN A 19 4.21 -4.95 -4.88
N GLY A 20 4.11 -3.66 -5.19
CA GLY A 20 3.66 -3.17 -6.51
C GLY A 20 2.15 -3.30 -6.76
N VAL A 21 1.38 -3.85 -5.82
CA VAL A 21 -0.07 -4.01 -6.00
C VAL A 21 -0.76 -2.75 -5.52
N THR A 22 -1.39 -2.05 -6.45
CA THR A 22 -2.01 -0.74 -6.19
C THR A 22 -3.45 -0.68 -6.67
N THR A 23 -4.13 0.38 -6.27
CA THR A 23 -5.50 0.66 -6.71
C THR A 23 -5.53 0.99 -8.20
N TYR A 24 -4.42 1.39 -8.81
CA TYR A 24 -4.35 1.55 -10.27
C TYR A 24 -4.41 0.21 -11.01
N ASP A 25 -3.85 -0.86 -10.46
CA ASP A 25 -4.01 -2.20 -11.02
C ASP A 25 -5.49 -2.60 -11.05
N MET A 26 -6.23 -2.27 -9.99
CA MET A 26 -7.67 -2.46 -9.96
C MET A 26 -8.41 -1.66 -11.03
N VAL A 27 -7.99 -0.41 -11.32
CA VAL A 27 -8.54 0.39 -12.43
C VAL A 27 -8.32 -0.34 -13.76
N LEU A 28 -7.10 -0.81 -14.03
CA LEU A 28 -6.76 -1.50 -15.29
C LEU A 28 -7.52 -2.83 -15.43
N ILE A 29 -7.64 -3.62 -14.36
CA ILE A 29 -8.41 -4.86 -14.34
C ILE A 29 -9.90 -4.57 -14.55
N THR A 30 -10.45 -3.52 -13.91
CA THR A 30 -11.85 -3.11 -14.12
C THR A 30 -12.10 -2.73 -15.58
N ARG A 31 -11.20 -1.96 -16.21
CA ARG A 31 -11.30 -1.62 -17.63
C ARG A 31 -11.23 -2.84 -18.54
N HIS A 32 -10.43 -3.85 -18.17
CA HIS A 32 -10.36 -5.10 -18.91
C HIS A 32 -11.66 -5.89 -18.82
N ILE A 33 -12.23 -6.05 -17.62
CA ILE A 33 -13.52 -6.71 -17.39
C ILE A 33 -14.64 -6.03 -18.20
N LEU A 34 -14.62 -4.70 -18.28
CA LEU A 34 -15.60 -3.92 -19.04
C LEU A 34 -15.29 -3.80 -20.54
N ASN A 35 -14.19 -4.40 -21.01
CA ASN A 35 -13.74 -4.33 -22.42
C ASN A 35 -13.53 -2.89 -22.92
N VAL A 36 -13.11 -1.99 -22.03
CA VAL A 36 -12.76 -0.59 -22.34
C VAL A 36 -11.28 -0.46 -22.71
N GLN A 37 -10.42 -1.15 -21.94
CA GLN A 37 -8.99 -1.24 -22.18
C GLN A 37 -8.54 -2.65 -21.77
N LEU A 38 -8.11 -3.45 -22.74
CA LEU A 38 -7.69 -4.82 -22.47
C LEU A 38 -6.26 -4.86 -21.91
N LEU A 39 -6.01 -5.81 -21.01
CA LEU A 39 -4.67 -6.26 -20.69
C LEU A 39 -4.07 -6.92 -21.93
N ASP A 40 -2.91 -6.44 -22.36
CA ASP A 40 -2.30 -6.69 -23.67
C ASP A 40 -1.25 -7.82 -23.64
N SER A 41 -1.24 -8.63 -22.59
CA SER A 41 -0.30 -9.74 -22.40
C SER A 41 -0.92 -10.86 -21.56
N PRO A 42 -0.66 -12.14 -21.89
CA PRO A 42 -1.13 -13.27 -21.08
C PRO A 42 -0.60 -13.20 -19.63
N TYR A 43 0.61 -12.66 -19.43
CA TYR A 43 1.20 -12.48 -18.10
C TYR A 43 0.39 -11.50 -17.24
N LYS A 44 -0.12 -10.41 -17.83
CA LYS A 44 -1.00 -9.46 -17.14
C LYS A 44 -2.36 -10.08 -16.80
N VAL A 45 -2.89 -10.92 -17.69
CA VAL A 45 -4.14 -11.65 -17.44
C VAL A 45 -3.97 -12.67 -16.30
N ILE A 46 -2.82 -13.35 -16.23
CA ILE A 46 -2.47 -14.23 -15.11
C ILE A 46 -2.31 -13.42 -13.81
N ALA A 47 -1.61 -12.28 -13.85
CA ALA A 47 -1.48 -11.39 -12.69
C ALA A 47 -2.84 -10.88 -12.18
N ALA A 48 -3.79 -10.63 -13.08
CA ALA A 48 -5.14 -10.18 -12.76
C ALA A 48 -6.05 -11.24 -12.13
N ASP A 49 -5.80 -12.54 -12.35
CA ASP A 49 -6.53 -13.67 -11.73
C ASP A 49 -5.99 -13.94 -10.32
N ALA A 50 -6.20 -12.97 -9.43
CA ALA A 50 -5.65 -12.97 -8.08
C ALA A 50 -6.13 -14.16 -7.25
N ASN A 51 -7.36 -14.64 -7.46
CA ASN A 51 -7.89 -15.80 -6.73
C ASN A 51 -7.62 -17.16 -7.38
N ASN A 52 -6.85 -17.17 -8.48
CA ASN A 52 -6.44 -18.37 -9.23
C ASN A 52 -7.64 -19.22 -9.70
N SER A 53 -8.69 -18.57 -10.20
CA SER A 53 -9.90 -19.22 -10.71
C SER A 53 -9.80 -19.67 -12.16
N GLY A 54 -8.79 -19.18 -12.89
CA GLY A 54 -8.70 -19.34 -14.33
C GLY A 54 -9.52 -18.32 -15.13
N SER A 55 -9.92 -17.20 -14.50
CA SER A 55 -10.70 -16.14 -15.13
C SER A 55 -10.54 -14.80 -14.42
N VAL A 56 -10.52 -13.69 -15.18
CA VAL A 56 -10.45 -12.34 -14.58
C VAL A 56 -11.85 -11.81 -14.34
N SER A 57 -12.17 -11.52 -13.08
CA SER A 57 -13.51 -11.17 -12.62
C SER A 57 -13.50 -10.14 -11.49
N THR A 58 -14.69 -9.72 -11.05
CA THR A 58 -14.81 -8.85 -9.87
C THR A 58 -14.39 -9.54 -8.56
N LEU A 59 -14.31 -10.87 -8.51
CA LEU A 59 -13.80 -11.58 -7.33
C LEU A 59 -12.29 -11.38 -7.16
N ASP A 60 -11.55 -11.17 -8.25
CA ASP A 60 -10.13 -10.86 -8.22
C ASP A 60 -9.88 -9.45 -7.68
N LEU A 61 -10.72 -8.49 -8.09
CA LEU A 61 -10.72 -7.14 -7.54
C LEU A 61 -10.96 -7.14 -6.02
N VAL A 62 -11.84 -8.03 -5.51
CA VAL A 62 -12.05 -8.18 -4.07
C VAL A 62 -10.80 -8.72 -3.37
N ALA A 63 -10.13 -9.72 -3.95
CA ALA A 63 -8.90 -10.28 -3.40
C ALA A 63 -7.77 -9.24 -3.36
N ILE A 64 -7.57 -8.51 -4.47
CA ILE A 64 -6.58 -7.43 -4.57
C ILE A 64 -6.86 -6.32 -3.57
N ARG A 65 -8.11 -5.86 -3.45
CA ARG A 65 -8.46 -4.81 -2.49
C ARG A 65 -8.16 -5.23 -1.07
N LYS A 66 -8.43 -6.48 -0.69
CA LYS A 66 -8.12 -6.98 0.66
C LYS A 66 -6.63 -6.92 0.98
N VAL A 67 -5.75 -7.24 0.01
CA VAL A 67 -4.30 -7.10 0.17
C VAL A 67 -3.91 -5.62 0.30
N ILE A 68 -4.40 -4.73 -0.58
CA ILE A 68 -4.12 -3.29 -0.52
C ILE A 68 -4.55 -2.69 0.84
N LEU A 69 -5.70 -3.14 1.36
CA LEU A 69 -6.27 -2.71 2.62
C LEU A 69 -5.64 -3.40 3.85
N GLN A 70 -4.68 -4.32 3.67
CA GLN A 70 -4.04 -5.07 4.74
C GLN A 70 -5.04 -5.89 5.58
N VAL A 71 -6.11 -6.36 4.92
CA VAL A 71 -7.12 -7.26 5.50
C VAL A 71 -6.68 -8.71 5.40
N GLU A 72 -5.97 -9.04 4.31
CA GLU A 72 -5.34 -10.34 4.10
C GLU A 72 -3.89 -10.10 3.69
N ASP A 73 -2.96 -10.88 4.24
CA ASP A 73 -1.53 -10.77 3.90
C ASP A 73 -1.21 -11.46 2.57
N ASN A 74 -2.11 -12.31 2.05
CA ASN A 74 -1.89 -13.14 0.87
C ASN A 74 -3.16 -13.30 0.02
N PHE A 75 -2.98 -13.77 -1.21
CA PHE A 75 -4.08 -14.07 -2.13
C PHE A 75 -4.72 -15.45 -1.87
N PRO A 76 -6.05 -15.59 -2.03
CA PRO A 76 -6.72 -16.87 -1.81
C PRO A 76 -6.37 -17.88 -2.92
N ASN A 77 -5.95 -19.09 -2.53
CA ASN A 77 -5.61 -20.19 -3.46
C ASN A 77 -4.50 -19.85 -4.48
N ASN A 78 -3.66 -18.86 -4.17
CA ASN A 78 -2.61 -18.39 -5.05
C ASN A 78 -1.36 -18.05 -4.24
N THR A 79 -0.21 -17.99 -4.91
CA THR A 79 1.02 -17.44 -4.34
C THR A 79 1.17 -15.97 -4.74
N SER A 80 2.00 -15.22 -4.03
CA SER A 80 2.28 -13.81 -4.32
C SER A 80 2.98 -13.61 -5.68
N TRP A 81 3.72 -14.62 -6.13
CA TRP A 81 4.34 -14.69 -7.45
C TRP A 81 4.04 -16.03 -8.12
N ARG A 82 3.75 -15.97 -9.42
CA ARG A 82 3.67 -17.14 -10.30
C ARG A 82 4.81 -17.12 -11.30
N PHE A 83 5.11 -18.27 -11.87
CA PHE A 83 6.24 -18.44 -12.77
C PHE A 83 5.80 -19.24 -13.98
N VAL A 84 6.21 -18.81 -15.16
CA VAL A 84 5.95 -19.52 -16.41
C VAL A 84 7.29 -19.76 -17.09
N ASP A 85 7.49 -20.96 -17.64
CA ASP A 85 8.64 -21.26 -18.49
C ASP A 85 8.81 -20.16 -19.56
N GLU A 86 9.99 -19.56 -19.65
CA GLU A 86 10.25 -18.43 -20.55
C GLU A 86 10.04 -18.81 -22.03
N ASP A 87 10.30 -20.07 -22.39
CA ASP A 87 10.15 -20.57 -23.75
C ASP A 87 8.70 -20.95 -24.11
N TYR A 88 7.77 -20.89 -23.15
CA TYR A 88 6.39 -21.25 -23.38
C TYR A 88 5.66 -20.23 -24.28
N LEU A 89 5.19 -20.72 -25.43
CA LEU A 89 4.38 -19.93 -26.36
C LEU A 89 2.89 -20.13 -26.08
N PHE A 90 2.26 -19.11 -25.48
CA PHE A 90 0.82 -19.11 -25.24
C PHE A 90 0.03 -19.32 -26.56
N PRO A 91 -0.82 -20.36 -26.65
CA PRO A 91 -1.63 -20.61 -27.85
C PRO A 91 -2.62 -19.48 -28.15
N ASN A 92 -3.06 -18.78 -27.11
CA ASN A 92 -3.92 -17.62 -27.21
C ASN A 92 -3.43 -16.50 -26.28
N PRO A 93 -2.92 -15.38 -26.81
CA PRO A 93 -2.36 -14.31 -25.98
C PRO A 93 -3.40 -13.56 -25.15
N VAL A 94 -4.70 -13.68 -25.46
CA VAL A 94 -5.79 -13.06 -24.67
C VAL A 94 -6.48 -14.04 -23.71
N ASN A 95 -6.14 -15.32 -23.76
CA ASN A 95 -6.63 -16.34 -22.83
C ASN A 95 -5.50 -17.30 -22.47
N PRO A 96 -4.76 -17.06 -21.37
CA PRO A 96 -3.63 -17.89 -20.97
C PRO A 96 -4.03 -19.33 -20.62
N TRP A 97 -5.32 -19.59 -20.34
CA TRP A 97 -5.85 -20.92 -20.04
C TRP A 97 -6.39 -21.66 -21.28
N ALA A 98 -6.09 -21.18 -22.49
CA ALA A 98 -6.52 -21.84 -23.72
C ALA A 98 -5.81 -23.17 -23.98
N ASP A 99 -4.64 -23.40 -23.36
CA ASP A 99 -3.99 -24.71 -23.38
C ASP A 99 -4.73 -25.68 -22.44
N PRO A 100 -5.26 -26.81 -22.93
CA PRO A 100 -5.95 -27.78 -22.09
C PRO A 100 -5.05 -28.42 -21.02
N ASN A 101 -3.72 -28.33 -21.17
CA ASN A 101 -2.76 -28.82 -20.18
C ASN A 101 -2.31 -27.73 -19.19
N GLY A 102 -2.78 -26.50 -19.36
CA GLY A 102 -2.27 -25.33 -18.65
C GLY A 102 -0.90 -24.88 -19.18
N PHE A 103 -0.50 -23.66 -18.81
CA PHE A 103 0.87 -23.21 -19.04
C PHE A 103 1.81 -23.86 -18.00
N PRO A 104 3.06 -24.18 -18.37
CA PRO A 104 4.01 -24.85 -17.49
C PRO A 104 4.56 -23.89 -16.44
N GLU A 105 4.36 -24.23 -15.17
CA GLU A 105 4.97 -23.55 -14.02
C GLU A 105 6.18 -24.31 -13.47
N VAL A 106 6.59 -25.38 -14.16
CA VAL A 106 7.73 -26.23 -13.84
C VAL A 106 8.41 -26.66 -15.12
N ILE A 107 9.73 -26.84 -15.07
CA ILE A 107 10.51 -27.43 -16.17
C ILE A 107 10.96 -28.82 -15.73
N SER A 108 10.71 -29.83 -16.58
CA SER A 108 11.08 -31.22 -16.30
C SER A 108 12.07 -31.76 -17.32
N TYR A 109 13.20 -32.28 -16.84
CA TYR A 109 14.22 -32.94 -17.66
C TYR A 109 14.18 -34.44 -17.40
N ASN A 110 13.86 -35.23 -18.42
CA ASN A 110 13.87 -36.69 -18.32
C ASN A 110 15.23 -37.24 -18.76
N ASN A 111 15.77 -38.20 -18.00
CA ASN A 111 17.00 -38.90 -18.31
C ASN A 111 18.16 -37.94 -18.67
N LEU A 112 18.41 -36.97 -17.79
CA LEU A 112 19.33 -35.85 -18.05
C LEU A 112 20.74 -36.35 -18.33
N GLN A 113 21.29 -36.10 -19.52
CA GLN A 113 22.60 -36.65 -19.93
C GLN A 113 23.78 -35.72 -19.64
N ALA A 114 23.53 -34.41 -19.57
CA ALA A 114 24.52 -33.36 -19.32
C ALA A 114 23.97 -32.35 -18.31
N SER A 115 24.84 -31.49 -17.77
CA SER A 115 24.36 -30.38 -16.93
C SER A 115 23.52 -29.42 -17.76
N GLU A 116 22.29 -29.14 -17.32
CA GLU A 116 21.45 -28.07 -17.85
C GLU A 116 21.56 -26.84 -16.98
N LEU A 117 21.72 -25.68 -17.64
CA LEU A 117 21.83 -24.37 -17.00
C LEU A 117 20.69 -23.43 -17.41
N GLU A 118 19.89 -23.83 -18.40
CA GLU A 118 18.79 -23.04 -18.98
C GLU A 118 17.48 -23.57 -18.40
N ALA A 119 17.07 -23.00 -17.27
CA ALA A 119 15.80 -23.25 -16.60
C ALA A 119 15.19 -21.88 -16.21
N ASP A 120 14.96 -21.06 -17.23
CA ASP A 120 14.55 -19.68 -17.08
C ASP A 120 13.03 -19.56 -17.01
N PHE A 121 12.55 -18.66 -16.15
CA PHE A 121 11.13 -18.44 -15.91
C PHE A 121 10.81 -16.95 -15.96
N VAL A 122 9.67 -16.62 -16.55
CA VAL A 122 9.04 -15.31 -16.41
C VAL A 122 8.30 -15.27 -15.07
N ALA A 123 8.74 -14.40 -14.17
CA ALA A 123 8.07 -14.14 -12.90
C ALA A 123 6.89 -13.16 -13.08
N ILE A 124 5.76 -13.48 -12.47
CA ILE A 124 4.51 -12.72 -12.56
C ILE A 124 4.08 -12.36 -11.14
N LYS A 125 4.09 -11.07 -10.80
CA LYS A 125 3.55 -10.61 -9.52
C LYS A 125 2.02 -10.64 -9.57
N VAL A 126 1.40 -11.46 -8.73
CA VAL A 126 -0.06 -11.53 -8.65
C VAL A 126 -0.60 -10.20 -8.12
N GLY A 127 -1.64 -9.68 -8.77
CA GLY A 127 -2.29 -8.39 -8.48
C GLY A 127 -1.64 -7.18 -9.15
N ASP A 128 -0.41 -7.29 -9.67
CA ASP A 128 0.33 -6.19 -10.29
C ASP A 128 0.32 -6.35 -11.82
N VAL A 129 -0.55 -5.60 -12.50
CA VAL A 129 -0.75 -5.68 -13.95
C VAL A 129 -0.04 -4.56 -14.70
N ASN A 130 0.43 -3.53 -13.99
CA ASN A 130 1.24 -2.46 -14.54
C ASN A 130 2.76 -2.73 -14.39
N GLY A 131 3.16 -3.73 -13.61
CA GLY A 131 4.54 -4.14 -13.41
C GLY A 131 5.32 -3.23 -12.47
N SER A 132 4.67 -2.66 -11.46
CA SER A 132 5.30 -1.72 -10.51
C SER A 132 5.94 -2.38 -9.29
N ALA A 133 5.93 -3.71 -9.19
CA ALA A 133 6.62 -4.44 -8.16
C ALA A 133 8.14 -4.22 -8.20
N ALA A 134 8.71 -3.80 -7.07
CA ALA A 134 10.14 -3.61 -6.95
C ALA A 134 10.82 -4.96 -6.69
N VAL A 135 11.63 -5.42 -7.64
CA VAL A 135 12.32 -6.72 -7.57
C VAL A 135 13.76 -6.58 -7.05
N ASN A 136 14.32 -5.37 -7.03
CA ASN A 136 15.67 -5.06 -6.54
C ASN A 136 15.75 -3.67 -5.90
N ALA A 137 16.55 -3.53 -4.83
CA ALA A 137 16.73 -2.28 -4.07
C ALA A 137 17.30 -1.08 -4.86
N THR A 138 17.75 -1.29 -6.11
CA THR A 138 18.31 -0.25 -6.99
C THR A 138 17.32 0.33 -7.98
N GLN A 139 16.11 -0.22 -8.11
CA GLN A 139 15.05 0.40 -8.91
C GLN A 139 14.32 1.44 -8.06
N LEU A 140 14.90 2.64 -7.99
CA LEU A 140 14.14 3.84 -7.67
C LEU A 140 13.34 4.19 -8.92
N GLU A 141 12.05 3.83 -8.96
CA GLU A 141 11.16 4.45 -9.93
C GLU A 141 11.07 5.94 -9.62
N ASP A 142 11.44 6.79 -10.58
CA ASP A 142 11.14 8.23 -10.55
C ASP A 142 9.62 8.43 -10.74
N ARG A 143 8.84 8.09 -9.72
CA ARG A 143 7.39 8.32 -9.68
C ARG A 143 7.16 9.81 -9.45
N THR A 144 6.91 10.53 -10.53
CA THR A 144 6.63 11.97 -10.47
C THR A 144 5.16 12.20 -10.17
N MET A 145 4.87 12.87 -9.06
CA MET A 145 3.52 13.31 -8.72
C MET A 145 3.13 14.54 -9.57
N MET A 146 2.03 14.44 -10.30
CA MET A 146 1.54 15.43 -11.27
C MET A 146 0.31 16.20 -10.79
N GLY A 147 0.22 16.44 -9.49
CA GLY A 147 -0.84 17.24 -8.88
C GLY A 147 -1.27 16.68 -7.53
N ASP A 148 -2.42 17.16 -7.06
CA ASP A 148 -2.99 16.82 -5.76
C ASP A 148 -4.47 16.44 -5.93
N LEU A 149 -4.91 15.42 -5.20
CA LEU A 149 -6.30 15.16 -4.85
C LEU A 149 -6.51 15.61 -3.41
N LEU A 150 -7.31 16.65 -3.20
CA LEU A 150 -7.58 17.17 -1.86
C LEU A 150 -8.94 16.69 -1.33
N PHE A 151 -8.88 15.91 -0.24
CA PHE A 151 -10.03 15.69 0.62
C PHE A 151 -10.18 16.85 1.60
N HIS A 152 -11.41 17.27 1.90
CA HIS A 152 -11.65 18.27 2.93
C HIS A 152 -12.81 17.87 3.84
N THR A 153 -12.69 18.29 5.10
CA THR A 153 -13.74 18.18 6.11
C THR A 153 -13.71 19.41 7.02
N ARG A 154 -14.67 19.54 7.93
CA ARG A 154 -14.68 20.65 8.91
C ARG A 154 -13.72 20.33 10.05
N ASP A 155 -13.01 21.35 10.55
CA ASP A 155 -12.34 21.19 11.83
C ASP A 155 -13.35 21.28 12.97
N LEU A 156 -13.38 20.26 13.83
CA LEU A 156 -14.36 20.14 14.90
C LEU A 156 -13.64 20.16 16.25
N GLU A 157 -14.18 20.95 17.18
CA GLU A 157 -13.85 20.86 18.60
C GLU A 157 -14.60 19.66 19.21
N LEU A 158 -13.84 18.61 19.52
CA LEU A 158 -14.35 17.35 20.00
C LEU A 158 -14.37 17.34 21.53
N LYS A 159 -15.46 16.83 22.10
CA LYS A 159 -15.63 16.67 23.54
C LYS A 159 -15.64 15.20 23.91
N ALA A 160 -14.91 14.85 24.97
CA ALA A 160 -14.81 13.49 25.47
C ALA A 160 -16.20 12.83 25.63
N GLY A 161 -16.32 11.59 25.16
CA GLY A 161 -17.53 10.78 25.22
C GLY A 161 -18.62 11.14 24.21
N LYS A 162 -18.42 12.16 23.35
CA LYS A 162 -19.37 12.52 22.28
C LYS A 162 -19.03 11.84 20.96
N THR A 163 -20.07 11.63 20.15
CA THR A 163 -19.97 11.04 18.82
C THR A 163 -20.25 12.09 17.77
N TYR A 164 -19.49 12.05 16.68
CA TYR A 164 -19.49 13.03 15.60
C TYR A 164 -19.51 12.32 14.26
N GLU A 165 -20.36 12.78 13.35
CA GLU A 165 -20.35 12.39 11.95
C GLU A 165 -19.49 13.39 11.18
N VAL A 166 -18.45 12.89 10.53
CA VAL A 166 -17.44 13.68 9.84
C VAL A 166 -17.49 13.33 8.35
N PRO A 167 -18.24 14.09 7.54
CA PRO A 167 -18.27 13.89 6.10
C PRO A 167 -16.98 14.42 5.46
N PHE A 168 -16.48 13.69 4.46
CA PHE A 168 -15.33 14.05 3.65
C PHE A 168 -15.79 14.35 2.23
N PHE A 169 -15.27 15.42 1.65
CA PHE A 169 -15.61 15.92 0.32
C PHE A 169 -14.34 16.04 -0.52
N GLY A 170 -14.48 16.06 -1.84
CA GLY A 170 -13.36 16.26 -2.77
C GLY A 170 -13.16 17.72 -3.15
N ASP A 171 -12.27 17.97 -4.10
CA ASP A 171 -11.87 19.28 -4.61
C ASP A 171 -12.26 19.50 -6.08
N ASN A 172 -13.17 18.67 -6.60
CA ASN A 172 -13.60 18.57 -7.99
C ASN A 172 -12.56 18.00 -8.96
N GLN A 173 -11.47 17.41 -8.48
CA GLN A 173 -10.56 16.66 -9.35
C GLN A 173 -11.24 15.41 -9.91
N GLU A 174 -10.89 15.06 -11.13
CA GLU A 174 -11.35 13.83 -11.79
C GLU A 174 -10.29 12.74 -11.62
N VAL A 175 -10.66 11.66 -10.92
CA VAL A 175 -9.76 10.55 -10.63
C VAL A 175 -10.42 9.22 -10.95
N SER A 176 -9.62 8.27 -11.43
CA SER A 176 -10.03 6.88 -11.67
C SER A 176 -9.89 6.01 -10.43
N GLY A 177 -9.08 6.43 -9.47
CA GLY A 177 -8.96 5.75 -8.18
C GLY A 177 -8.04 6.49 -7.23
N TYR A 178 -8.08 6.08 -5.97
CA TYR A 178 -7.17 6.56 -4.94
C TYR A 178 -7.01 5.53 -3.84
N GLN A 179 -5.90 5.65 -3.13
CA GLN A 179 -5.60 4.89 -1.94
C GLN A 179 -4.77 5.71 -0.96
N PHE A 180 -4.91 5.41 0.33
CA PHE A 180 -4.12 6.04 1.38
C PHE A 180 -4.34 5.35 2.73
N THR A 181 -3.48 5.68 3.69
CA THR A 181 -3.70 5.40 5.11
C THR A 181 -4.24 6.66 5.79
N LEU A 182 -5.38 6.58 6.47
CA LEU A 182 -5.85 7.61 7.39
C LEU A 182 -5.40 7.26 8.81
N GLU A 183 -4.53 8.09 9.36
CA GLU A 183 -4.02 7.95 10.72
C GLU A 183 -5.01 8.55 11.70
N LEU A 184 -5.33 7.78 12.73
CA LEU A 184 -6.22 8.11 13.83
C LEU A 184 -5.39 8.26 15.10
N GLY A 185 -5.44 9.44 15.71
CA GLY A 185 -4.84 9.70 17.02
C GLY A 185 -5.60 8.99 18.14
N GLU A 186 -4.93 8.82 19.28
CA GLU A 186 -5.48 8.13 20.45
C GLU A 186 -6.73 8.82 21.03
N GLY A 187 -6.99 10.08 20.66
CA GLY A 187 -8.19 10.81 21.04
C GLY A 187 -9.45 10.38 20.28
N LEU A 188 -9.34 9.55 19.24
CA LEU A 188 -10.46 9.07 18.43
C LEU A 188 -10.69 7.56 18.54
N GLU A 189 -11.96 7.19 18.42
CA GLU A 189 -12.42 5.83 18.19
C GLU A 189 -13.31 5.87 16.95
N LEU A 190 -12.94 5.17 15.88
CA LEU A 190 -13.83 4.99 14.74
C LEU A 190 -14.97 4.04 15.16
N VAL A 191 -16.21 4.49 14.99
CA VAL A 191 -17.42 3.74 15.34
C VAL A 191 -17.96 3.00 14.12
N GLN A 192 -18.06 3.70 12.98
CA GLN A 192 -18.52 3.14 11.71
C GLN A 192 -18.15 4.06 10.55
N VAL A 193 -18.26 3.53 9.34
CA VAL A 193 -18.25 4.29 8.09
C VAL A 193 -19.68 4.34 7.57
N LEU A 194 -20.15 5.51 7.14
CA LEU A 194 -21.39 5.64 6.38
C LEU A 194 -21.05 5.81 4.91
N ASP A 195 -21.74 5.03 4.08
CA ASP A 195 -21.57 5.01 2.64
C ASP A 195 -21.82 6.38 2.01
N GLY A 196 -20.95 6.74 1.07
CA GLY A 196 -21.16 7.80 0.08
C GLY A 196 -20.78 7.27 -1.30
N VAL A 197 -19.89 7.99 -1.97
CA VAL A 197 -19.20 7.51 -3.18
C VAL A 197 -18.33 6.28 -2.88
N ALA A 198 -17.58 6.34 -1.78
CA ALA A 198 -16.90 5.20 -1.21
C ALA A 198 -17.80 4.55 -0.16
N ARG A 199 -17.76 3.22 -0.10
CA ARG A 199 -18.54 2.39 0.82
C ARG A 199 -17.63 1.72 1.83
N GLU A 200 -18.21 1.08 2.84
CA GLU A 200 -17.46 0.34 3.86
C GLU A 200 -16.40 -0.62 3.28
N GLU A 201 -16.70 -1.31 2.17
CA GLU A 201 -15.78 -2.22 1.48
C GLU A 201 -14.50 -1.57 0.92
N ASN A 202 -14.46 -0.24 0.85
CA ASN A 202 -13.29 0.54 0.43
C ASN A 202 -12.32 0.83 1.59
N PHE A 203 -12.65 0.41 2.81
CA PHE A 203 -11.87 0.67 4.01
C PHE A 203 -11.40 -0.62 4.70
N GLY A 204 -10.16 -0.61 5.18
CA GLY A 204 -9.57 -1.70 5.95
C GLY A 204 -9.48 -1.38 7.43
N PHE A 205 -10.14 -2.20 8.24
CA PHE A 205 -10.29 -1.99 9.69
C PHE A 205 -9.27 -2.78 10.53
N ALA A 206 -8.49 -3.66 9.91
CA ALA A 206 -7.55 -4.55 10.59
C ALA A 206 -6.49 -3.81 11.42
N LEU A 207 -6.19 -2.56 11.06
CA LEU A 207 -5.13 -1.75 11.67
C LEU A 207 -5.65 -0.65 12.59
N LEU A 208 -6.95 -0.66 12.95
CA LEU A 208 -7.54 0.36 13.82
C LEU A 208 -6.89 0.43 15.20
N GLU A 209 -6.49 -0.71 15.77
CA GLU A 209 -5.76 -0.74 17.05
C GLU A 209 -4.41 -0.03 16.97
N ASN A 210 -3.82 0.04 15.77
CA ASN A 210 -2.56 0.72 15.49
C ASN A 210 -2.76 2.19 15.08
N GLY A 211 -3.99 2.70 15.19
CA GLY A 211 -4.38 4.05 14.80
C GLY A 211 -4.39 4.27 13.30
N ALA A 212 -4.74 3.25 12.50
CA ALA A 212 -4.76 3.37 11.04
C ALA A 212 -6.03 2.77 10.42
N LEU A 213 -6.60 3.50 9.46
CA LEU A 213 -7.67 3.07 8.58
C LEU A 213 -7.14 3.12 7.15
N THR A 214 -6.97 1.98 6.50
CA THR A 214 -6.53 1.93 5.10
C THR A 214 -7.72 2.18 4.17
N THR A 215 -7.46 2.77 3.01
CA THR A 215 -8.50 3.15 2.03
C THR A 215 -8.06 2.77 0.62
N SER A 216 -8.96 2.20 -0.17
CA SER A 216 -8.78 1.91 -1.60
C SER A 216 -10.13 2.02 -2.32
N TRP A 217 -10.21 2.94 -3.27
CA TRP A 217 -11.41 3.19 -4.06
C TRP A 217 -11.05 3.37 -5.53
N ASN A 218 -11.86 2.81 -6.44
CA ASN A 218 -11.60 2.84 -7.87
C ASN A 218 -12.89 2.84 -8.70
N GLU A 219 -12.78 3.34 -9.94
CA GLU A 219 -13.77 3.28 -11.01
C GLU A 219 -13.09 2.83 -12.31
N ALA A 220 -13.88 2.46 -13.31
CA ALA A 220 -13.33 2.08 -14.61
C ALA A 220 -12.86 3.30 -15.43
N ASP A 221 -13.62 4.38 -15.36
CA ASP A 221 -13.29 5.68 -15.93
C ASP A 221 -12.92 6.65 -14.80
N VAL A 222 -13.00 7.96 -15.03
CA VAL A 222 -12.87 8.95 -13.97
C VAL A 222 -14.19 9.29 -13.30
N ARG A 223 -14.11 9.58 -12.01
CA ARG A 223 -15.17 10.26 -11.26
C ARG A 223 -14.66 11.61 -10.78
N ARG A 224 -15.50 12.62 -10.93
CA ARG A 224 -15.30 13.91 -10.29
C ARG A 224 -15.54 13.79 -8.79
N MET A 225 -14.53 14.14 -8.01
CA MET A 225 -14.57 14.15 -6.54
C MET A 225 -15.25 15.43 -6.06
N ASP A 226 -16.58 15.40 -5.98
CA ASP A 226 -17.41 16.58 -5.74
C ASP A 226 -17.14 17.25 -4.37
N SER A 227 -17.24 18.58 -4.34
CA SER A 227 -17.06 19.39 -3.12
C SER A 227 -18.34 19.56 -2.29
N GLU A 228 -19.49 19.13 -2.81
CA GLU A 228 -20.82 19.25 -2.20
C GLU A 228 -21.46 17.88 -1.90
N GLU A 229 -21.06 16.81 -2.59
CA GLU A 229 -21.42 15.41 -2.27
C GLU A 229 -20.38 14.79 -1.32
N ALA A 230 -20.82 14.24 -0.19
CA ALA A 230 -19.93 13.52 0.71
C ALA A 230 -19.41 12.24 0.02
N LEU A 231 -18.09 12.15 -0.15
CA LEU A 231 -17.44 10.96 -0.70
C LEU A 231 -17.57 9.78 0.25
N PHE A 232 -17.45 10.02 1.54
CA PHE A 232 -17.73 9.08 2.63
C PHE A 232 -17.89 9.86 3.93
N THR A 233 -18.48 9.24 4.95
CA THR A 233 -18.60 9.83 6.28
C THR A 233 -18.02 8.89 7.33
N LEU A 234 -17.11 9.40 8.16
CA LEU A 234 -16.57 8.65 9.29
C LEU A 234 -17.27 9.08 10.57
N VAL A 235 -17.75 8.10 11.34
CA VAL A 235 -18.38 8.35 12.63
C VAL A 235 -17.36 8.10 13.72
N PHE A 236 -16.96 9.15 14.43
CA PHE A 236 -15.98 9.05 15.50
C PHE A 236 -16.62 9.27 16.86
N LYS A 237 -16.15 8.52 17.86
CA LYS A 237 -16.33 8.85 19.26
C LYS A 237 -15.05 9.43 19.82
N ALA A 238 -15.14 10.62 20.40
CA ALA A 238 -13.99 11.28 21.01
C ALA A 238 -13.71 10.68 22.39
N ARG A 239 -12.46 10.31 22.65
CA ARG A 239 -11.99 9.77 23.94
C ARG A 239 -11.59 10.89 24.91
N GLU A 240 -11.16 12.02 24.37
CA GLU A 240 -10.79 13.21 25.13
C GLU A 240 -11.28 14.51 24.47
N ASN A 241 -11.01 15.65 25.10
CA ASN A 241 -11.26 16.95 24.48
C ASN A 241 -10.08 17.27 23.56
N THR A 242 -10.33 17.39 22.25
CA THR A 242 -9.29 17.63 21.24
C THR A 242 -9.91 18.35 20.04
N THR A 243 -9.09 18.61 19.02
CA THR A 243 -9.51 19.20 17.75
C THR A 243 -9.30 18.16 16.66
N LEU A 244 -10.25 17.97 15.75
CA LEU A 244 -10.20 16.90 14.75
C LEU A 244 -8.90 16.91 13.92
N SER A 245 -8.43 18.09 13.54
CA SER A 245 -7.17 18.28 12.79
C SER A 245 -5.92 17.77 13.51
N LYS A 246 -5.94 17.61 14.84
CA LYS A 246 -4.82 17.03 15.60
C LYS A 246 -4.82 15.50 15.53
N GLU A 247 -6.00 14.91 15.43
CA GLU A 247 -6.20 13.46 15.52
C GLU A 247 -6.21 12.77 14.15
N LEU A 248 -6.40 13.49 13.05
CA LEU A 248 -6.49 12.91 11.72
C LEU A 248 -5.35 13.39 10.81
N SER A 249 -4.83 12.49 9.97
CA SER A 249 -3.93 12.84 8.84
C SER A 249 -3.85 11.72 7.83
N VAL A 250 -3.51 12.07 6.60
CA VAL A 250 -3.14 11.10 5.56
C VAL A 250 -1.66 10.73 5.68
N SER A 251 -1.35 9.44 5.53
CA SER A 251 0.00 8.90 5.47
C SER A 251 0.11 7.80 4.40
N SER A 252 1.33 7.32 4.17
CA SER A 252 1.62 6.15 3.32
C SER A 252 2.12 4.95 4.13
N ARG A 253 1.78 4.88 5.43
CA ARG A 253 2.36 3.91 6.37
C ARG A 253 2.05 2.45 6.06
N TYR A 254 0.86 2.17 5.54
CA TYR A 254 0.42 0.82 5.20
C TYR A 254 -0.02 0.76 3.74
N THR A 255 -1.02 1.57 3.40
CA THR A 255 -1.41 1.80 2.01
C THR A 255 -0.84 3.14 1.56
N LYS A 256 -0.04 3.13 0.49
CA LYS A 256 0.59 4.34 -0.07
C LYS A 256 -0.47 5.39 -0.43
N ALA A 257 -0.19 6.65 -0.13
CA ALA A 257 -1.08 7.77 -0.43
C ALA A 257 -0.87 8.24 -1.86
N GLU A 258 -1.72 7.77 -2.77
CA GLU A 258 -1.68 8.11 -4.18
C GLU A 258 -3.07 8.06 -4.81
N ALA A 259 -3.31 8.91 -5.80
CA ALA A 259 -4.49 8.91 -6.62
C ALA A 259 -4.10 8.95 -8.11
N TYR A 260 -5.02 8.63 -8.99
CA TYR A 260 -4.74 8.49 -10.42
C TYR A 260 -5.78 9.25 -11.23
N ASN A 261 -5.33 10.12 -12.14
CA ASN A 261 -6.23 10.85 -13.02
C ASN A 261 -6.65 9.99 -14.24
N ALA A 262 -7.31 10.61 -15.24
CA ALA A 262 -7.75 9.92 -16.45
C ALA A 262 -6.62 9.24 -17.23
N ASN A 263 -5.43 9.86 -17.24
CA ASN A 263 -4.25 9.39 -17.95
C ASN A 263 -3.46 8.34 -17.17
N GLY A 264 -3.84 8.06 -15.90
CA GLY A 264 -3.05 7.24 -14.99
C GLY A 264 -1.86 7.96 -14.37
N GLU A 265 -1.80 9.29 -14.48
CA GLU A 265 -0.75 10.06 -13.80
C GLU A 265 -1.04 10.12 -12.30
N LEU A 266 0.03 10.05 -11.51
CA LEU A 266 -0.05 10.03 -10.05
C LEU A 266 -0.36 11.42 -9.49
N LEU A 267 -1.25 11.47 -8.51
CA LEU A 267 -1.57 12.65 -7.72
C LEU A 267 -1.27 12.36 -6.24
N ASN A 268 -0.79 13.36 -5.50
CA ASN A 268 -0.70 13.25 -4.05
C ASN A 268 -2.10 13.24 -3.45
N VAL A 269 -2.31 12.46 -2.39
CA VAL A 269 -3.53 12.55 -1.58
C VAL A 269 -3.29 13.49 -0.40
N GLN A 270 -4.16 14.48 -0.25
CA GLN A 270 -4.09 15.47 0.84
C GLN A 270 -5.41 15.54 1.60
N LEU A 271 -5.34 16.00 2.85
CA LEU A 271 -6.50 16.26 3.69
C LEU A 271 -6.46 17.72 4.15
N ALA A 272 -7.59 18.40 4.17
CA ALA A 272 -7.78 19.74 4.72
C ALA A 272 -8.89 19.77 5.77
N PHE A 273 -8.74 20.69 6.72
CA PHE A 273 -9.75 21.02 7.72
C PHE A 273 -10.18 22.48 7.54
N GLY A 274 -11.41 22.68 7.07
CA GLY A 274 -11.89 24.01 6.65
C GLY A 274 -11.08 24.53 5.45
N ASN A 275 -10.46 25.70 5.61
CA ASN A 275 -9.62 26.31 4.56
C ASN A 275 -8.11 26.02 4.76
N GLU A 276 -7.75 25.23 5.77
CA GLU A 276 -6.36 24.93 6.09
C GLU A 276 -6.01 23.51 5.65
N LEU A 277 -4.93 23.36 4.87
CA LEU A 277 -4.36 22.06 4.57
C LEU A 277 -3.86 21.42 5.87
N ALA A 278 -4.20 20.16 6.10
CA ALA A 278 -3.72 19.36 7.22
C ALA A 278 -2.25 18.90 7.05
N ALA A 279 -1.46 19.68 6.31
CA ALA A 279 -0.03 19.44 6.17
C ALA A 279 0.66 19.96 7.43
N SER A 280 0.64 19.15 8.48
CA SER A 280 1.42 19.37 9.70
C SER A 280 2.56 18.38 9.77
N TYR A 281 3.69 18.81 10.33
CA TYR A 281 4.77 17.89 10.65
C TYR A 281 4.25 16.77 11.57
N LYS A 282 4.52 15.50 11.21
CA LYS A 282 4.13 14.35 12.04
C LYS A 282 5.25 13.32 12.12
N LEU A 283 5.46 12.75 13.31
CA LEU A 283 6.27 11.56 13.55
C LEU A 283 5.34 10.41 13.95
N TYR A 284 5.40 9.29 13.23
CA TYR A 284 4.51 8.15 13.43
C TYR A 284 5.10 7.11 14.36
N GLN A 285 4.23 6.24 14.88
CA GLN A 285 4.65 5.08 15.67
C GLN A 285 5.40 4.09 14.77
N ASN A 286 6.55 3.59 15.23
CA ASN A 286 7.32 2.61 14.49
C ASN A 286 6.52 1.30 14.26
N VAL A 287 6.77 0.59 13.17
CA VAL A 287 6.10 -0.67 12.83
C VAL A 287 7.12 -1.75 12.45
N PRO A 288 7.06 -2.95 13.04
CA PRO A 288 6.21 -3.32 14.17
C PRO A 288 6.68 -2.65 15.47
N ASN A 289 5.80 -2.55 16.46
CA ASN A 289 6.15 -2.19 17.83
C ASN A 289 5.30 -3.00 18.82
N PRO A 290 5.87 -3.94 19.61
CA PRO A 290 7.30 -4.26 19.71
C PRO A 290 7.89 -4.91 18.44
N PHE A 291 9.20 -4.81 18.26
CA PHE A 291 9.93 -5.48 17.16
C PHE A 291 11.07 -6.37 17.70
N SER A 292 11.50 -7.38 16.95
CA SER A 292 12.65 -8.25 17.29
C SER A 292 13.83 -8.07 16.33
N GLY A 293 13.55 -8.00 15.02
CA GLY A 293 14.51 -7.74 13.95
C GLY A 293 14.52 -6.27 13.51
N ALA A 294 13.77 -5.99 12.44
CA ALA A 294 13.67 -4.65 11.88
C ALA A 294 12.38 -3.93 12.31
N THR A 295 12.41 -2.60 12.25
CA THR A 295 11.25 -1.72 12.37
C THR A 295 11.39 -0.53 11.45
N THR A 296 10.28 0.03 11.00
CA THR A 296 10.23 1.21 10.16
C THR A 296 9.62 2.37 10.95
N ILE A 297 10.29 3.52 10.91
CA ILE A 297 9.79 4.78 11.48
C ILE A 297 9.36 5.69 10.34
N GLY A 298 8.07 5.98 10.26
CA GLY A 298 7.51 6.95 9.33
C GLY A 298 7.44 8.37 9.88
N PHE A 299 7.53 9.37 9.01
CA PHE A 299 7.20 10.77 9.32
C PHE A 299 6.68 11.53 8.09
N TYR A 300 5.91 12.60 8.32
CA TYR A 300 5.41 13.49 7.28
C TYR A 300 6.02 14.89 7.41
N LEU A 301 6.44 15.46 6.29
CA LEU A 301 6.95 16.82 6.17
C LEU A 301 6.02 17.66 5.28
N PRO A 302 5.51 18.80 5.77
CA PRO A 302 4.62 19.67 4.99
C PRO A 302 5.36 20.48 3.92
N GLU A 303 6.68 20.53 3.99
CA GLU A 303 7.56 21.22 3.05
C GLU A 303 8.88 20.45 2.94
N ALA A 304 9.61 20.64 1.84
CA ALA A 304 10.93 20.05 1.66
C ALA A 304 11.90 20.66 2.68
N THR A 305 12.50 19.84 3.54
CA THR A 305 13.39 20.31 4.60
C THR A 305 14.42 19.25 4.98
N THR A 306 15.41 19.65 5.78
CA THR A 306 16.34 18.69 6.40
C THR A 306 15.69 18.11 7.65
N ALA A 307 15.68 16.79 7.77
CA ALA A 307 15.18 16.10 8.94
C ALA A 307 16.24 15.16 9.52
N VAL A 308 16.32 15.12 10.85
CA VAL A 308 17.25 14.29 11.60
C VAL A 308 16.46 13.33 12.48
N LEU A 309 16.55 12.03 12.21
CA LEU A 309 15.98 10.98 13.03
C LEU A 309 17.06 10.41 13.95
N ARG A 310 16.80 10.38 15.26
CA ARG A 310 17.71 9.84 16.26
C ARG A 310 17.01 8.85 17.17
N VAL A 311 17.77 7.89 17.71
CA VAL A 311 17.29 6.88 18.67
C VAL A 311 18.21 6.83 19.88
N TRP A 312 17.63 6.75 21.08
CA TRP A 312 18.37 6.58 22.34
C TRP A 312 17.79 5.44 23.19
N ASP A 313 18.63 4.88 24.05
CA ASP A 313 18.18 4.04 25.16
C ASP A 313 17.68 4.87 26.34
N VAL A 314 17.13 4.20 27.36
CA VAL A 314 16.64 4.85 28.60
C VAL A 314 17.74 5.57 29.41
N ARG A 315 19.02 5.33 29.10
CA ARG A 315 20.17 6.00 29.74
C ARG A 315 20.60 7.24 28.97
N GLY A 316 19.96 7.54 27.83
CA GLY A 316 20.30 8.65 26.95
C GLY A 316 21.47 8.36 26.00
N VAL A 317 21.89 7.10 25.87
CA VAL A 317 22.93 6.73 24.90
C VAL A 317 22.32 6.70 23.50
N GLU A 318 22.88 7.49 22.58
CA GLU A 318 22.46 7.50 21.18
C GLU A 318 22.87 6.19 20.49
N LEU A 319 21.91 5.49 19.91
CA LEU A 319 22.10 4.20 19.26
C LEU A 319 22.05 4.30 17.73
N TYR A 320 21.35 5.31 17.20
CA TYR A 320 21.16 5.52 15.77
C TYR A 320 20.91 7.00 15.47
N SER A 321 21.39 7.46 14.32
CA SER A 321 21.19 8.83 13.83
C SER A 321 21.27 8.86 12.31
N GLN A 322 20.25 9.39 11.66
CA GLN A 322 20.19 9.64 10.22
C GLN A 322 19.75 11.07 9.97
N SER A 323 20.49 11.78 9.12
CA SER A 323 20.17 13.14 8.70
C SER A 323 20.15 13.20 7.18
N ASP A 324 19.04 13.64 6.60
CA ASP A 324 18.91 13.79 5.15
C ASP A 324 18.01 14.99 4.78
N LYS A 325 18.05 15.37 3.51
CA LYS A 325 17.11 16.30 2.88
C LYS A 325 15.97 15.51 2.29
N TYR A 326 14.77 15.79 2.76
CA TYR A 326 13.57 15.13 2.32
C TYR A 326 12.69 16.11 1.55
N ALA A 327 12.01 15.61 0.51
CA ALA A 327 10.97 16.38 -0.16
C ALA A 327 9.76 16.59 0.78
N ARG A 328 8.81 17.43 0.37
CA ARG A 328 7.47 17.44 1.00
C ARG A 328 6.84 16.04 0.85
N GLY A 329 6.17 15.56 1.88
CA GLY A 329 5.45 14.27 1.85
C GLY A 329 5.81 13.34 3.00
N TYR A 330 5.38 12.09 2.86
CA TYR A 330 5.67 11.02 3.81
C TYR A 330 7.01 10.35 3.47
N HIS A 331 7.78 10.04 4.51
CA HIS A 331 9.08 9.39 4.42
C HIS A 331 9.21 8.32 5.48
N GLU A 332 10.04 7.32 5.21
CA GLU A 332 10.30 6.22 6.12
C GLU A 332 11.79 5.96 6.29
N VAL A 333 12.15 5.54 7.49
CA VAL A 333 13.49 5.06 7.81
C VAL A 333 13.37 3.67 8.42
N ARG A 334 13.87 2.67 7.69
CA ARG A 334 13.98 1.30 8.18
C ARG A 334 15.21 1.17 9.08
N ILE A 335 14.99 0.59 10.24
CA ILE A 335 16.01 0.27 11.24
C ILE A 335 16.01 -1.24 11.42
N ASP A 336 17.02 -1.90 10.88
CA ASP A 336 17.22 -3.35 10.92
C ASP A 336 18.30 -3.80 11.93
N GLN A 337 19.13 -2.85 12.38
CA GLN A 337 20.18 -3.09 13.37
C GLN A 337 19.98 -2.19 14.58
N MET A 338 19.53 -2.80 15.67
CA MET A 338 19.45 -2.14 16.96
C MET A 338 20.26 -2.94 17.98
N PRO A 339 21.25 -2.36 18.67
CA PRO A 339 22.15 -3.14 19.52
C PRO A 339 21.55 -3.52 20.87
N VAL A 340 20.52 -2.80 21.33
CA VAL A 340 19.96 -2.95 22.68
C VAL A 340 18.50 -3.39 22.62
N SER A 341 18.11 -4.34 23.47
CA SER A 341 16.71 -4.73 23.70
C SER A 341 16.12 -3.92 24.86
N GLY A 342 14.83 -3.62 24.81
CA GLY A 342 14.10 -2.90 25.84
C GLY A 342 13.37 -1.69 25.30
N VAL A 343 13.04 -0.75 26.19
CA VAL A 343 12.41 0.52 25.82
C VAL A 343 13.45 1.45 25.20
N LEU A 344 13.12 2.02 24.06
CA LEU A 344 13.92 3.00 23.34
C LEU A 344 13.06 4.23 23.04
N TYR A 345 13.70 5.37 22.83
CA TYR A 345 13.05 6.60 22.38
C TYR A 345 13.63 7.02 21.06
N TYR A 346 12.79 7.54 20.17
CA TYR A 346 13.23 8.10 18.91
C TYR A 346 12.61 9.46 18.68
N ARG A 347 13.35 10.34 18.01
CA ARG A 347 12.97 11.74 17.81
C ARG A 347 13.28 12.17 16.39
N LEU A 348 12.33 12.87 15.80
CA LEU A 348 12.51 13.59 14.55
C LEU A 348 12.75 15.07 14.89
N ASP A 349 13.84 15.62 14.40
CA ASP A 349 14.19 17.03 14.50
C ASP A 349 14.23 17.65 13.09
N THR A 350 13.50 18.73 12.86
CA THR A 350 13.58 19.62 11.68
C THR A 350 13.79 21.06 12.16
N PRO A 351 14.10 22.03 11.28
CA PRO A 351 14.21 23.44 11.68
C PRO A 351 12.97 24.01 12.38
N GLY A 352 11.77 23.48 12.08
CA GLY A 352 10.49 23.99 12.59
C GLY A 352 9.71 23.02 13.49
N PHE A 353 10.19 21.79 13.68
CA PHE A 353 9.44 20.75 14.39
C PHE A 353 10.35 19.75 15.10
N THR A 354 9.98 19.40 16.32
CA THR A 354 10.56 18.27 17.05
C THR A 354 9.44 17.42 17.62
N ALA A 355 9.47 16.10 17.36
CA ALA A 355 8.57 15.14 18.00
C ALA A 355 9.33 13.91 18.46
N THR A 356 8.96 13.38 19.63
CA THR A 356 9.56 12.18 20.23
C THR A 356 8.50 11.10 20.43
N ARG A 357 8.85 9.85 20.16
CA ARG A 357 8.03 8.67 20.43
C ARG A 357 8.86 7.58 21.10
N LYS A 358 8.16 6.57 21.64
CA LYS A 358 8.74 5.42 22.35
C LYS A 358 8.57 4.17 21.49
N MET A 359 9.57 3.31 21.44
CA MET A 359 9.49 1.98 20.84
C MET A 359 10.03 0.91 21.80
N ILE A 360 9.69 -0.35 21.53
CA ILE A 360 10.10 -1.49 22.35
C ILE A 360 10.76 -2.52 21.44
N ARG A 361 12.01 -2.86 21.73
CA ARG A 361 12.71 -3.97 21.10
C ARG A 361 12.71 -5.20 22.01
N THR A 362 12.23 -6.31 21.48
CA THR A 362 12.33 -7.64 22.08
C THR A 362 13.65 -8.31 21.70
N LYS A 363 14.01 -9.39 22.39
CA LYS A 363 15.29 -10.07 22.18
C LYS A 363 15.35 -10.83 20.86
#